data_AF-A0A3C0UBF5-F1
#
_entry.id   AF-A0A3C0UBF5-F1
#
_cell.length_a   1.000
_cell.length_b   1.000
_cell.length_c   1.000
_cell.angle_alpha   90.00
_cell.angle_beta   90.00
_cell.angle_gamma   90.00
#
_symmetry.space_group_name_H-M   'P 1'
#
loop_
_entity.id
_entity.type
_entity.pdbx_description
1 polymer ?
#
loop_
_entity_poly.entity_id
_entity_poly.type
_entity_poly.pdbx_seq_one_letter_code
_entity_poly.pdbx_strand_id
1 'polypeptide(L)' 'MRFDRNLIFINNELSNKAEVIEFLGSQLVQSGAVHLDYVQAMHKREQDIGTYITEGVAIPHGNGG' A
#
# COMPACT_ATOMS: atom_id res chain seq x y z
N MET A 1 -14.41 9.42 -9.43
CA MET A 1 -13.61 8.55 -8.53
C MET A 1 -14.28 7.18 -8.49
N ARG A 2 -13.59 6.12 -8.92
CA ARG A 2 -14.13 4.76 -9.00
C ARG A 2 -13.28 3.85 -8.11
N PHE A 3 -13.92 3.16 -7.18
CA PHE A 3 -13.29 2.10 -6.40
C PHE A 3 -13.41 0.77 -7.14
N ASP A 4 -12.31 0.02 -7.22
CA ASP A 4 -12.34 -1.37 -7.64
C ASP A 4 -12.62 -2.25 -6.40
N ARG A 5 -13.68 -3.06 -6.48
CA ARG A 5 -14.04 -3.99 -5.39
C ARG A 5 -12.98 -5.09 -5.21
N ASN A 6 -12.19 -5.39 -6.24
CA ASN A 6 -11.10 -6.35 -6.15
C ASN A 6 -9.92 -5.84 -5.32
N LEU A 7 -9.88 -4.54 -5.00
CA LEU A 7 -8.86 -3.92 -4.14
C LEU A 7 -9.34 -3.75 -2.69
N ILE A 8 -10.36 -4.48 -2.28
CA ILE A 8 -10.88 -4.50 -0.91
C ILE A 8 -10.58 -5.87 -0.30
N PHE A 9 -9.74 -5.88 0.73
CA PHE A 9 -9.27 -7.10 1.36
C PHE A 9 -9.64 -7.07 2.85
N ILE A 10 -10.34 -8.11 3.32
CA ILE A 10 -10.78 -8.25 4.71
C ILE A 10 -10.21 -9.53 5.30
N ASN A 11 -9.98 -9.54 6.62
CA ASN A 11 -9.48 -10.71 7.35
C ASN A 11 -8.16 -11.29 6.79
N ASN A 12 -7.21 -10.44 6.42
CA ASN A 12 -5.88 -10.89 5.97
C ASN A 12 -4.95 -11.04 7.16
N GLU A 13 -4.15 -12.11 7.13
CA GLU A 13 -3.06 -12.33 8.07
C GLU A 13 -1.78 -11.76 7.46
N LEU A 14 -1.44 -10.52 7.86
CA LEU A 14 -0.20 -9.85 7.49
C LEU A 14 0.52 -9.46 8.79
N SER A 15 1.78 -9.84 8.91
CA SER A 15 2.49 -9.86 10.18
C SER A 15 3.24 -8.58 10.49
N ASN A 16 3.53 -7.74 9.48
CA ASN A 16 4.28 -6.50 9.66
C ASN A 16 3.99 -5.47 8.56
N LYS A 17 4.43 -4.22 8.79
CA LYS A 17 4.21 -3.10 7.86
C LYS A 17 4.80 -3.32 6.47
N ALA A 18 5.93 -4.02 6.35
CA ALA A 18 6.55 -4.26 5.05
C ALA A 18 5.71 -5.24 4.23
N GLU A 19 5.18 -6.28 4.87
CA GLU A 19 4.27 -7.24 4.25
C GLU A 19 2.97 -6.58 3.77
N VAL A 20 2.41 -5.65 4.57
CA VAL A 20 1.23 -4.85 4.17
C VAL A 20 1.52 -3.99 2.94
N ILE A 21 2.67 -3.32 2.90
CA ILE A 21 3.07 -2.48 1.76
C ILE A 21 3.28 -3.32 0.50
N GLU A 22 3.99 -4.45 0.61
CA GLU A 22 4.24 -5.36 -0.51
C GLU A 22 2.92 -5.92 -1.05
N PHE A 23 2.04 -6.38 -0.15
CA PHE A 23 0.72 -6.89 -0.51
C PHE A 23 -0.09 -5.82 -1.28
N LEU A 24 -0.34 -4.65 -0.66
CA LEU A 24 -1.16 -3.62 -1.29
C LEU A 24 -0.55 -3.09 -2.58
N GLY A 25 0.77 -2.87 -2.60
CA GLY A 25 1.51 -2.44 -3.78
C GLY A 25 1.37 -3.44 -4.94
N SER A 26 1.52 -4.74 -4.66
CA SER A 26 1.36 -5.78 -5.68
C SER A 26 -0.04 -5.82 -6.29
N GLN A 27 -1.09 -5.56 -5.50
CA GLN A 27 -2.47 -5.52 -5.97
C GLN A 27 -2.71 -4.30 -6.87
N LEU A 28 -2.12 -3.15 -6.52
CA LEU A 28 -2.17 -1.95 -7.36
C LEU A 28 -1.46 -2.17 -8.70
N VAL A 29 -0.30 -2.83 -8.71
CA VAL A 29 0.42 -3.19 -9.95
C VAL A 29 -0.39 -4.16 -10.79
N GLN A 30 -0.94 -5.22 -10.19
CA GLN A 30 -1.75 -6.22 -10.90
C GLN A 30 -3.02 -5.63 -11.52
N SER A 31 -3.64 -4.64 -10.88
CA SER A 31 -4.78 -3.91 -11.44
C SER A 31 -4.41 -2.90 -12.54
N GLY A 32 -3.11 -2.68 -12.78
CA GLY A 32 -2.62 -1.68 -13.73
C GLY A 32 -2.75 -0.24 -13.25
N ALA A 33 -3.01 -0.02 -11.95
CA ALA A 33 -3.19 1.31 -11.37
C ALA A 33 -1.86 2.06 -11.19
N VAL A 34 -0.75 1.35 -11.01
CA VAL A 34 0.59 1.89 -10.80
C VAL A 34 1.66 1.02 -11.46
N HIS A 35 2.85 1.58 -11.66
CA HIS A 35 4.03 0.83 -12.10
C HIS A 35 4.74 0.13 -10.93
N LEU A 36 5.61 -0.85 -11.25
CA LEU A 36 6.29 -1.69 -10.24
C LEU A 36 7.17 -0.89 -9.26
N ASP A 37 7.77 0.20 -9.73
CA ASP A 37 8.59 1.10 -8.93
C ASP A 37 7.80 1.82 -7.82
N TYR A 38 6.48 1.92 -7.95
CA TYR A 38 5.61 2.49 -6.92
C TYR A 38 5.68 1.73 -5.59
N VAL A 39 5.86 0.40 -5.62
CA VAL A 39 5.98 -0.43 -4.40
C VAL A 39 7.23 -0.03 -3.60
N GLN A 40 8.35 0.19 -4.30
CA GLN A 40 9.59 0.67 -3.68
C GLN A 40 9.43 2.10 -3.15
N ALA A 41 8.70 2.96 -3.86
CA ALA A 41 8.38 4.31 -3.38
C ALA A 41 7.55 4.28 -2.09
N MET A 42 6.59 3.34 -1.96
CA MET A 42 5.82 3.16 -0.72
C MET A 42 6.71 2.75 0.46
N HIS A 43 7.64 1.81 0.25
CA HIS A 43 8.59 1.42 1.28
C HIS A 43 9.47 2.57 1.73
N LYS A 44 10.01 3.34 0.77
CA LYS A 44 10.84 4.51 1.08
C LYS A 44 10.05 5.54 1.90
N ARG A 45 8.82 5.83 1.48
CA ARG A 45 7.93 6.77 2.18
C ARG A 45 7.65 6.35 3.61
N GLU A 46 7.42 5.05 3.85
CA GLU A 46 7.16 4.48 5.18
C GLU A 46 8.42 4.47 6.07
N GLN A 47 9.62 4.35 5.49
CA GLN A 47 10.88 4.41 6.22
C GLN A 47 11.23 5.83 6.65
N ASP A 48 10.94 6.83 5.81
CA ASP A 48 11.21 8.24 6.12
C ASP A 48 10.36 8.73 7.28
N ILE A 49 9.03 8.57 7.18
CA ILE A 49 8.05 8.90 8.22
C ILE A 49 6.90 7.90 8.12
N GLY A 50 6.60 7.17 9.19
CA GLY A 50 5.50 6.20 9.18
C GLY A 50 4.17 6.80 8.71
N THR A 51 3.37 6.01 8.00
CA THR A 51 2.11 6.46 7.39
C THR A 51 0.87 6.21 8.27
N TYR A 52 1.07 5.82 9.53
CA TYR A 52 0.02 5.77 10.54
C TYR A 52 -0.56 7.17 10.78
N ILE A 53 -1.88 7.29 10.80
CA ILE A 53 -2.57 8.54 11.09
C ILE A 53 -3.15 8.50 12.50
N THR A 54 -4.08 7.59 12.77
CA THR A 54 -4.87 7.53 14.01
C THR A 54 -5.74 6.27 14.05
N GLU A 55 -6.24 5.86 15.23
CA GLU A 55 -7.25 4.80 15.42
C GLU A 55 -7.04 3.52 14.60
N GLY A 56 -5.80 3.02 14.53
CA GLY A 56 -5.47 1.82 13.76
C GLY A 56 -5.49 1.99 12.24
N VAL A 57 -5.56 3.22 11.74
CA VAL A 57 -5.55 3.56 10.31
C VAL A 57 -4.16 4.04 9.87
N ALA A 58 -3.68 3.46 8.78
CA ALA A 58 -2.49 3.91 8.06
C ALA A 58 -2.83 4.15 6.57
N ILE A 59 -2.09 5.05 5.94
CA ILE A 59 -2.23 5.37 4.50
C ILE A 59 -0.91 5.11 3.75
N PRO A 60 -0.48 3.85 3.58
CA PRO A 60 0.75 3.58 2.83
C PRO A 60 0.63 4.11 1.40
N HIS A 61 1.54 5.01 1.00
CA HIS A 61 1.59 5.64 -0.33
C HIS A 61 3.03 5.88 -0.76
N GLY A 62 3.28 5.98 -2.06
CA GLY A 62 4.57 6.39 -2.62
C GLY A 62 4.62 7.90 -2.88
N ASN A 63 5.84 8.46 -2.94
CA ASN A 63 6.07 9.83 -3.41
C ASN A 63 6.59 9.77 -4.86
N GLY A 64 5.67 9.79 -5.84
CA GLY A 64 6.00 9.80 -7.27
C GLY A 64 6.02 8.43 -7.92
N GLY A 65 5.24 8.31 -9.00
CA GLY A 65 4.99 7.12 -9.83
C GLY A 65 3.72 7.35 -10.64
#